data_AF-A0A4U5QCM5-F1
#
_entry.id   AF-A0A4U5QCM5-F1
#
_cell.length_a   1.000
_cell.length_b   1.000
_cell.length_c   1.000
_cell.angle_alpha   90.00
_cell.angle_beta   90.00
_cell.angle_gamma   90.00
#
_symmetry.space_group_name_H-M   'P 1'
#
loop_
_entity.id
_entity.type
_entity.pdbx_description
1 polymer ?
#
loop_
_entity_poly.entity_id
_entity_poly.type
_entity_poly.pdbx_seq_one_letter_code
_entity_poly.pdbx_strand_id
1 'polypeptide(L)'
;MARGVKWGCSYKKTTLFVCSINIFVALYVLRSLYASLYLYSNNDFNRVVKYTPDQIRKMEESIRIRRAKKPLELVKIVKELKEEFNREETVIELPKEVKNKITDEILERLRSLNANANISEQRNAVENWRKEKLQEVKLLARETEGLTSSNLKEEAGILVRALESDWAVLSENIGLWLPAEVIHQEHDDKPEGEEEPEEEVLPGRPLPPECHAELHTDYDGAAVRWGLTYHKESAADCCQACLDQAKYAKPGEKKCNIWVYCPSETGCYSPDIYQHRNQECWLKYAEKPKLNFKDSYSESYRDSHPNAPLIVPWVSGVVSA
;
A
#
# COMPACT_ATOMS: atom_id res chain seq x y z
N MET A 1 28.35 34.32 -81.61
CA MET A 1 28.04 34.38 -80.16
C MET A 1 27.29 33.13 -79.78
N ALA A 2 27.85 32.35 -78.84
CA ALA A 2 27.16 31.44 -77.91
C ALA A 2 28.23 30.46 -77.41
N ARG A 3 28.79 30.77 -76.23
CA ARG A 3 29.68 29.86 -75.50
C ARG A 3 28.85 28.65 -75.08
N GLY A 4 29.08 27.51 -75.72
CA GLY A 4 28.58 26.22 -75.24
C GLY A 4 29.21 25.89 -73.91
N VAL A 5 28.46 26.09 -72.82
CA VAL A 5 28.85 25.72 -71.47
C VAL A 5 28.95 24.20 -71.41
N LYS A 6 30.17 23.66 -71.43
CA LYS A 6 30.45 22.25 -71.13
C LYS A 6 30.11 22.01 -69.67
N TRP A 7 28.97 21.35 -69.44
CA TRP A 7 28.53 20.90 -68.12
C TRP A 7 29.43 19.76 -67.62
N GLY A 8 30.58 20.11 -67.06
CA GLY A 8 31.46 19.16 -66.37
C GLY A 8 30.92 18.86 -64.97
N CYS A 9 29.90 18.03 -64.86
CA CYS A 9 29.47 17.49 -63.56
C CYS A 9 30.52 16.48 -63.08
N SER A 10 31.54 16.98 -62.36
CA SER A 10 32.48 16.12 -61.64
C SER A 10 31.70 15.36 -60.57
N TYR A 11 31.76 14.03 -60.58
CA TYR A 11 31.07 13.15 -59.63
C TYR A 11 31.27 13.58 -58.16
N LYS A 12 32.44 14.14 -57.82
CA LYS A 12 32.74 14.73 -56.51
C LYS A 12 31.85 15.92 -56.14
N LYS A 13 31.48 16.77 -57.10
CA LYS A 13 30.58 17.90 -56.85
C LYS A 13 29.13 17.44 -56.74
N THR A 14 28.74 16.42 -57.49
CA THR A 14 27.41 15.83 -57.40
C THR A 14 27.20 15.11 -56.07
N THR A 15 28.18 14.33 -55.59
CA THR A 15 28.09 13.69 -54.26
C THR A 15 28.07 14.71 -53.14
N LEU A 16 28.88 15.77 -53.21
CA LEU A 16 28.86 16.84 -52.21
C LEU A 16 27.48 17.53 -52.15
N PHE A 17 26.87 17.80 -53.30
CA PHE A 17 25.54 18.40 -53.37
C PHE A 17 24.45 17.48 -52.78
N VAL A 18 24.48 16.18 -53.10
CA VAL A 18 23.54 15.19 -52.53
C VAL A 18 23.74 15.07 -51.01
N CYS A 19 24.99 15.05 -50.53
CA CYS A 19 25.27 15.04 -49.10
C CYS A 19 24.75 16.32 -48.40
N SER A 20 24.91 17.50 -49.02
CA SER A 20 24.36 18.75 -48.47
C SER A 20 22.84 18.74 -48.37
N ILE A 21 22.15 18.17 -49.38
CA ILE A 21 20.68 18.00 -49.32
C ILE A 21 20.30 17.05 -48.20
N ASN A 22 20.98 15.90 -48.07
CA ASN A 22 20.69 14.93 -47.00
C ASN A 22 20.90 15.53 -45.61
N ILE A 23 21.92 16.38 -45.42
CA ILE A 23 22.14 17.10 -44.17
C ILE A 23 20.98 18.08 -43.90
N PHE A 24 20.53 18.82 -44.93
CA PHE A 24 19.39 19.73 -44.79
C PHE A 24 18.09 19.00 -44.41
N VAL A 25 17.83 17.86 -45.04
CA VAL A 25 16.67 17.01 -44.72
C VAL A 25 16.77 16.47 -43.30
N ALA A 26 17.95 15.99 -42.89
CA ALA A 26 18.17 15.51 -41.52
C ALA A 26 17.94 16.62 -40.49
N LEU A 27 18.45 17.83 -40.72
CA LEU A 27 18.22 18.98 -39.84
C LEU A 27 16.75 19.42 -39.80
N TYR A 28 16.03 19.34 -40.93
CA TYR A 28 14.61 19.65 -40.99
C TYR A 28 13.77 18.65 -40.19
N VAL A 29 14.04 17.35 -40.36
CA VAL A 29 13.38 16.28 -39.58
C VAL A 29 13.70 16.44 -38.09
N LEU A 30 14.95 16.71 -37.73
CA LEU A 30 15.36 16.91 -36.33
C LEU A 30 14.66 18.12 -35.72
N ARG A 31 14.53 19.23 -36.46
CA ARG A 31 13.78 20.42 -36.04
C ARG A 31 12.28 20.13 -35.90
N SER A 32 11.69 19.34 -36.80
CA SER A 32 10.28 18.95 -36.73
C SER A 32 9.99 18.08 -35.50
N LEU A 33 10.88 17.13 -35.19
CA LEU A 33 10.77 16.29 -34.00
C LEU A 33 10.94 17.12 -32.72
N TYR A 34 11.91 18.04 -32.69
CA TYR A 34 12.12 18.93 -31.54
C TYR A 34 10.97 19.92 -31.35
N ALA A 35 10.41 20.46 -32.44
CA ALA A 35 9.24 21.33 -32.39
C ALA A 35 7.99 20.59 -31.92
N SER A 36 7.80 19.32 -32.31
CA SER A 36 6.71 18.49 -31.80
C SER A 36 6.83 18.22 -30.30
N LEU A 37 8.04 17.97 -29.79
CA LEU A 37 8.28 17.80 -28.36
C LEU A 37 8.03 19.10 -27.57
N TYR A 38 8.45 20.24 -28.11
CA TYR A 38 8.19 21.54 -27.48
C TYR A 38 6.72 21.97 -27.56
N LEU A 39 6.01 21.70 -28.66
CA LEU A 39 4.59 21.99 -28.79
C LEU A 39 3.72 21.06 -27.91
N TYR A 40 4.12 19.80 -27.75
CA TYR A 40 3.46 18.88 -26.81
C TYR A 40 3.67 19.33 -25.36
N SER A 41 4.89 19.76 -25.01
CA SER A 41 5.19 20.27 -23.66
C SER A 41 4.46 21.58 -23.35
N ASN A 42 4.29 22.48 -24.32
CA ASN A 42 3.70 23.80 -24.08
C ASN A 42 2.16 23.79 -24.04
N ASN A 43 1.50 22.77 -24.57
CA ASN A 43 0.04 22.61 -24.46
C ASN A 43 -0.38 22.08 -23.08
N ASP A 44 0.47 21.32 -22.38
CA ASP A 44 0.18 20.85 -21.02
C ASP A 44 0.38 21.95 -19.96
N PHE A 45 1.30 22.90 -20.16
CA PHE A 45 1.48 24.03 -19.24
C PHE A 45 0.32 25.05 -19.27
N ASN A 46 -0.48 25.08 -20.33
CA ASN A 46 -1.61 26.00 -20.47
C ASN A 46 -2.96 25.40 -20.00
N ARG A 47 -2.99 24.15 -19.54
CA ARG A 47 -4.11 23.64 -18.73
C ARG A 47 -3.96 24.11 -17.29
N VAL A 48 -4.08 25.43 -17.08
CA VAL A 48 -4.36 25.96 -15.74
C VAL A 48 -5.74 25.43 -15.37
N VAL A 49 -5.78 24.34 -14.61
CA VAL A 49 -7.01 23.82 -13.99
C VAL A 49 -7.59 24.97 -13.18
N LYS A 50 -8.69 25.56 -13.66
CA LYS A 50 -9.38 26.63 -12.96
C LYS A 50 -10.14 26.01 -11.81
N TYR A 51 -9.54 26.03 -10.63
CA TYR A 51 -10.19 25.63 -9.39
C TYR A 51 -11.24 26.65 -8.98
N THR A 52 -12.37 26.18 -8.46
CA THR A 52 -13.34 27.06 -7.80
C THR A 52 -12.74 27.62 -6.50
N PRO A 53 -13.19 28.78 -6.01
CA PRO A 53 -12.74 29.31 -4.72
C PRO A 53 -12.87 28.31 -3.56
N ASP A 54 -13.92 27.47 -3.58
CA ASP A 54 -14.12 26.41 -2.59
C ASP A 54 -13.07 25.30 -2.67
N GLN A 55 -12.66 24.91 -3.88
CA GLN A 55 -11.58 23.93 -4.07
C GLN A 55 -10.25 24.48 -3.56
N ILE A 56 -9.96 25.76 -3.83
CA ILE A 56 -8.74 26.43 -3.33
C ILE A 56 -8.74 26.46 -1.80
N ARG A 57 -9.88 26.82 -1.18
CA ARG A 57 -10.05 26.80 0.28
C ARG A 57 -9.79 25.41 0.87
N LYS A 58 -10.39 24.36 0.31
CA LYS A 58 -10.16 22.96 0.74
C LYS A 58 -8.69 22.55 0.57
N MET A 59 -8.05 22.96 -0.51
CA MET A 59 -6.62 22.70 -0.74
C MET A 59 -5.76 23.39 0.33
N GLU A 60 -6.03 24.66 0.65
CA GLU A 60 -5.32 25.38 1.71
C GLU A 60 -5.51 24.75 3.08
N GLU A 61 -6.73 24.34 3.43
CA GLU A 61 -7.05 23.63 4.67
C GLU A 61 -6.27 22.31 4.76
N SER A 62 -6.26 21.51 3.68
CA SER A 62 -5.49 20.26 3.62
C SER A 62 -3.98 20.48 3.83
N ILE A 63 -3.44 21.61 3.34
CA ILE A 63 -2.02 21.95 3.50
C ILE A 63 -1.75 22.34 4.95
N ARG A 64 -2.65 23.11 5.58
CA ARG A 64 -2.53 23.48 7.00
C ARG A 64 -2.55 22.24 7.89
N ILE A 65 -3.49 21.33 7.67
CA ILE A 65 -3.59 20.07 8.42
C ILE A 65 -2.32 19.25 8.27
N ARG A 66 -1.83 19.03 7.03
CA ARG A 66 -0.57 18.29 6.78
C ARG A 66 0.65 18.94 7.43
N ARG A 67 0.72 20.28 7.47
CA ARG A 67 1.81 20.99 8.15
C ARG A 67 1.74 20.84 9.66
N ALA A 68 0.54 20.92 10.23
CA ALA A 68 0.32 20.74 11.67
C ALA A 68 0.59 19.29 12.12
N LYS A 69 0.23 18.31 11.31
CA LYS A 69 0.46 16.87 11.58
C LYS A 69 1.87 16.39 11.23
N LYS A 70 2.77 17.26 10.74
CA LYS A 70 4.14 16.83 10.41
C LYS A 70 4.87 16.45 11.71
N PRO A 71 5.42 15.23 11.84
CA PRO A 71 6.05 14.78 13.08
C PRO A 71 7.45 15.38 13.21
N LEU A 72 7.53 16.68 13.53
CA LEU A 72 8.77 17.45 13.57
C LEU A 72 9.78 16.89 14.58
N GLU A 73 9.29 16.43 15.73
CA GLU A 73 10.12 15.82 16.77
C GLU A 73 10.74 14.51 16.30
N LEU A 74 9.96 13.63 15.67
CA LEU A 74 10.46 12.38 15.10
C LEU A 74 11.52 12.64 14.02
N VAL A 75 11.25 13.59 13.11
CA VAL A 75 12.21 13.97 12.06
C VAL A 75 13.51 14.50 12.66
N LYS A 76 13.44 15.24 13.78
CA LYS A 76 14.63 15.72 14.50
C LYS A 76 15.42 14.56 15.11
N ILE A 77 14.75 13.65 15.84
CA ILE A 77 15.39 12.49 16.47
C ILE A 77 16.06 11.59 15.41
N VAL A 78 15.36 11.29 14.32
CA VAL A 78 15.91 10.48 13.21
C VAL A 78 17.14 11.14 12.60
N LYS A 79 17.15 12.47 12.49
CA LYS A 79 18.31 13.20 11.99
C LYS A 79 19.50 13.11 12.96
N GLU A 80 19.26 13.26 14.26
CA GLU A 80 20.29 13.11 15.29
C GLU A 80 20.89 11.70 15.29
N LEU A 81 20.04 10.66 15.27
CA LEU A 81 20.48 9.26 15.17
C LEU A 81 21.32 9.01 13.91
N LYS A 82 20.90 9.54 12.75
CA LYS A 82 21.65 9.39 11.50
C LYS A 82 23.06 10.00 11.58
N GLU A 83 23.21 11.13 12.26
CA GLU A 83 24.53 11.75 12.49
C GLU A 83 25.38 10.95 13.49
N GLU A 84 24.77 10.23 14.42
CA GLU A 84 25.47 9.28 15.32
C GLU A 84 25.94 8.03 14.57
N PHE A 85 25.08 7.41 13.77
CA PHE A 85 25.43 6.22 12.97
C PHE A 85 26.53 6.49 11.94
N ASN A 86 26.58 7.68 11.34
CA ASN A 86 27.63 8.04 10.38
C ASN A 86 29.02 8.17 11.02
N ARG A 87 29.12 8.11 12.36
CA ARG A 87 30.39 8.15 13.10
C ARG A 87 30.89 6.75 13.45
N GLU A 88 30.70 5.76 12.59
CA GLU A 88 31.08 4.37 12.87
C GLU A 88 32.57 4.21 13.22
N GLU A 89 32.76 4.20 14.53
CA GLU A 89 33.55 3.31 15.38
C GLU A 89 33.93 1.98 14.73
N THR A 90 35.23 1.69 14.83
CA THR A 90 35.82 0.39 14.54
C THR A 90 35.24 -0.67 15.46
N VAL A 91 34.34 -1.52 14.93
CA VAL A 91 33.80 -2.69 15.64
C VAL A 91 34.93 -3.71 15.81
N ILE A 92 35.37 -3.91 17.05
CA ILE A 92 36.32 -4.98 17.38
C ILE A 92 35.49 -6.22 17.72
N GLU A 93 35.57 -7.24 16.87
CA GLU A 93 34.79 -8.46 17.04
C GLU A 93 35.31 -9.35 18.18
N LEU A 94 34.40 -9.80 19.05
CA LEU A 94 34.68 -10.82 20.06
C LEU A 94 34.98 -12.20 19.42
N PRO A 95 35.89 -12.99 19.98
CA PRO A 95 36.11 -14.38 19.57
C PRO A 95 34.84 -15.22 19.64
N LYS A 96 34.73 -16.22 18.76
CA LYS A 96 33.53 -17.05 18.61
C LYS A 96 33.21 -17.84 19.88
N GLU A 97 34.25 -18.30 20.57
CA GLU A 97 34.16 -19.07 21.82
C GLU A 97 33.47 -18.25 22.92
N VAL A 98 33.81 -16.96 23.02
CA VAL A 98 33.22 -16.04 23.99
C VAL A 98 31.76 -15.76 23.66
N LYS A 99 31.44 -15.55 22.37
CA LYS A 99 30.05 -15.37 21.91
C LYS A 99 29.18 -16.58 22.25
N ASN A 100 29.67 -17.79 22.02
CA ASN A 100 28.96 -19.02 22.36
C ASN A 100 28.71 -19.12 23.88
N LYS A 101 29.74 -18.84 24.69
CA LYS A 101 29.62 -18.86 26.16
C LYS A 101 28.57 -17.85 26.66
N ILE A 102 28.58 -16.64 26.12
CA ILE A 102 27.57 -15.61 26.44
C ILE A 102 26.17 -16.10 26.08
N THR A 103 26.02 -16.71 24.90
CA THR A 103 24.73 -17.24 24.43
C THR A 103 24.21 -18.31 25.38
N ASP A 104 25.07 -19.24 25.80
CA ASP A 104 24.71 -20.31 26.72
C ASP A 104 24.28 -19.77 28.10
N GLU A 105 25.03 -18.80 28.65
CA GLU A 105 24.69 -18.15 29.93
C GLU A 105 23.34 -17.41 29.88
N ILE A 106 23.04 -16.72 28.77
CA ILE A 106 21.76 -16.03 28.57
C ILE A 106 20.62 -17.05 28.42
N LEU A 107 20.83 -18.13 27.66
CA LEU A 107 19.83 -19.19 27.50
C LEU A 107 19.53 -19.88 28.83
N GLU A 108 20.54 -20.12 29.67
CA GLU A 108 20.34 -20.66 31.01
C GLU A 108 19.50 -19.71 31.88
N ARG A 109 19.80 -18.41 31.85
CA ARG A 109 19.02 -17.39 32.57
C ARG A 109 17.57 -17.35 32.11
N LEU A 110 17.33 -17.40 30.80
CA LEU A 110 15.98 -17.41 30.24
C LEU A 110 15.21 -18.70 30.56
N ARG A 111 15.88 -19.87 30.52
CA ARG A 111 15.28 -21.16 30.91
C ARG A 111 14.93 -21.26 32.38
N SER A 112 15.62 -20.50 33.24
CA SER A 112 15.31 -20.44 34.67
C SER A 112 14.02 -19.65 34.97
N LEU A 113 13.50 -18.90 34.01
CA LEU A 113 12.21 -18.21 34.13
C LEU A 113 11.04 -19.17 34.00
N ASN A 114 9.89 -18.78 34.54
CA ASN A 114 8.64 -19.53 34.39
C ASN A 114 8.27 -19.67 32.89
N ALA A 115 7.70 -20.81 32.49
CA ALA A 115 7.31 -21.06 31.10
C ALA A 115 6.30 -20.03 30.54
N ASN A 116 5.56 -19.36 31.43
CA ASN A 116 4.61 -18.30 31.10
C ASN A 116 5.16 -16.87 31.31
N ALA A 117 6.48 -16.70 31.44
CA ALA A 117 7.07 -15.40 31.68
C ALA A 117 6.76 -14.43 30.53
N ASN A 118 6.28 -13.23 30.87
CA ASN A 118 5.94 -12.22 29.87
C ASN A 118 7.22 -11.64 29.21
N ILE A 119 7.06 -10.95 28.07
CA ILE A 119 8.19 -10.40 27.30
C ILE A 119 9.00 -9.39 28.13
N SER A 120 8.34 -8.64 29.02
CA SER A 120 8.98 -7.69 29.93
C SER A 120 9.90 -8.39 30.95
N GLU A 121 9.45 -9.50 31.52
CA GLU A 121 10.22 -10.34 32.45
C GLU A 121 11.44 -10.95 31.78
N GLN A 122 11.29 -11.46 30.55
CA GLN A 122 12.42 -11.98 29.77
C GLN A 122 13.46 -10.89 29.49
N ARG A 123 13.02 -9.69 29.07
CA ARG A 123 13.90 -8.53 28.86
C ARG A 123 14.64 -8.14 30.14
N ASN A 124 13.91 -8.02 31.25
CA ASN A 124 14.49 -7.67 32.55
C ASN A 124 15.52 -8.71 33.02
N ALA A 125 15.28 -10.00 32.78
CA ALA A 125 16.23 -11.05 33.13
C ALA A 125 17.56 -10.93 32.36
N VAL A 126 17.48 -10.63 31.07
CA VAL A 126 18.67 -10.41 30.22
C VAL A 126 19.39 -9.12 30.60
N GLU A 127 18.67 -8.03 30.87
CA GLU A 127 19.29 -6.78 31.32
C GLU A 127 19.99 -6.91 32.67
N ASN A 128 19.39 -7.66 33.60
CA ASN A 128 20.01 -7.95 34.89
C ASN A 128 21.26 -8.80 34.72
N TRP A 129 21.19 -9.87 33.91
CA TRP A 129 22.37 -10.67 33.56
C TRP A 129 23.49 -9.81 32.96
N ARG A 130 23.15 -8.92 32.01
CA ARG A 130 24.13 -8.00 31.38
C ARG A 130 24.82 -7.12 32.42
N LYS A 131 24.07 -6.56 33.37
CA LYS A 131 24.62 -5.72 34.47
C LYS A 131 25.53 -6.52 35.39
N GLU A 132 25.09 -7.71 35.80
CA GLU A 132 25.88 -8.64 36.63
C GLU A 132 27.19 -9.01 35.92
N LYS A 133 27.11 -9.40 34.64
CA LYS A 133 28.26 -9.80 33.83
C LYS A 133 29.23 -8.65 33.59
N LEU A 134 28.72 -7.45 33.32
CA LEU A 134 29.54 -6.25 33.16
C LEU A 134 30.34 -5.95 34.44
N GLN A 135 29.74 -6.12 35.62
CA GLN A 135 30.45 -5.95 36.89
C GLN A 135 31.53 -7.01 37.10
N GLU A 136 31.22 -8.29 36.82
CA GLU A 136 32.17 -9.40 36.90
C GLU A 136 33.41 -9.12 36.02
N VAL A 137 33.19 -8.77 34.75
CA VAL A 137 34.28 -8.51 33.80
C VAL A 137 35.07 -7.26 34.18
N LYS A 138 34.42 -6.20 34.69
CA LYS A 138 35.12 -5.00 35.19
C LYS A 138 36.00 -5.30 36.41
N LEU A 139 35.58 -6.19 37.30
CA LEU A 139 36.39 -6.64 38.44
C LEU A 139 37.58 -7.47 37.97
N LEU A 140 37.35 -8.44 37.08
CA LEU A 140 38.42 -9.25 36.48
C LEU A 140 39.43 -8.37 35.73
N ALA A 141 38.97 -7.37 34.98
CA ALA A 141 39.85 -6.43 34.29
C ALA A 141 40.75 -5.64 35.25
N ARG A 142 40.25 -5.27 36.43
CA ARG A 142 41.00 -4.57 37.49
C ARG A 142 41.98 -5.50 38.22
N GLU A 143 41.56 -6.71 38.57
CA GLU A 143 42.44 -7.70 39.23
C GLU A 143 43.59 -8.15 38.31
N THR A 144 43.34 -8.19 37.00
CA THR A 144 44.34 -8.54 35.99
C THR A 144 45.34 -7.40 35.72
N GLU A 145 45.17 -6.20 36.28
CA GLU A 145 46.17 -5.13 36.20
C GLU A 145 47.51 -5.50 36.87
N GLY A 146 47.52 -6.52 37.74
CA GLY A 146 48.73 -7.05 38.40
C GLY A 146 49.42 -8.23 37.70
N LEU A 147 48.85 -8.83 36.64
CA LEU A 147 49.41 -10.01 35.95
C LEU A 147 49.72 -9.72 34.47
N THR A 148 50.82 -10.29 33.97
CA THR A 148 51.49 -9.96 32.69
C THR A 148 50.91 -10.61 31.43
N SER A 149 49.69 -11.15 31.44
CA SER A 149 49.10 -11.73 30.22
C SER A 149 48.33 -10.67 29.41
N SER A 150 48.95 -10.15 28.35
CA SER A 150 48.37 -9.11 27.47
C SER A 150 47.04 -9.52 26.83
N ASN A 151 46.92 -10.78 26.40
CA ASN A 151 45.75 -11.27 25.66
C ASN A 151 44.46 -11.31 26.50
N LEU A 152 44.54 -11.75 27.76
CA LEU A 152 43.37 -11.78 28.65
C LEU A 152 42.87 -10.37 29.00
N LYS A 153 43.79 -9.41 29.09
CA LYS A 153 43.47 -8.00 29.37
C LYS A 153 42.77 -7.35 28.18
N GLU A 154 43.25 -7.63 26.97
CA GLU A 154 42.64 -7.14 25.73
C GLU A 154 41.24 -7.74 25.54
N GLU A 155 41.09 -9.05 25.73
CA GLU A 155 39.80 -9.76 25.65
C GLU A 155 38.78 -9.25 26.68
N ALA A 156 39.20 -9.03 27.93
CA ALA A 156 38.35 -8.43 28.96
C ALA A 156 37.93 -7.00 28.61
N GLY A 157 38.85 -6.19 28.05
CA GLY A 157 38.54 -4.83 27.60
C GLY A 157 37.53 -4.77 26.46
N ILE A 158 37.66 -5.67 25.48
CA ILE A 158 36.71 -5.81 24.36
C ILE A 158 35.35 -6.26 24.90
N LEU A 159 35.32 -7.21 25.85
CA LEU A 159 34.07 -7.69 26.45
C LEU A 159 33.36 -6.62 27.28
N VAL A 160 34.09 -5.77 28.01
CA VAL A 160 33.50 -4.61 28.71
C VAL A 160 32.85 -3.66 27.72
N ARG A 161 33.55 -3.31 26.63
CA ARG A 161 32.99 -2.43 25.59
C ARG A 161 31.73 -3.02 24.96
N ALA A 162 31.75 -4.31 24.65
CA ALA A 162 30.62 -5.02 24.05
C ALA A 162 29.40 -5.10 24.99
N LEU A 163 29.63 -5.24 26.29
CA LEU A 163 28.56 -5.26 27.29
C LEU A 163 28.08 -3.86 27.70
N GLU A 164 28.88 -2.81 27.56
CA GLU A 164 28.53 -1.44 27.99
C GLU A 164 27.98 -0.59 26.85
N SER A 165 28.74 -0.45 25.78
CA SER A 165 28.46 0.45 24.65
C SER A 165 27.91 -0.30 23.44
N ASP A 166 28.48 -1.45 23.07
CA ASP A 166 28.15 -2.13 21.81
C ASP A 166 27.15 -3.29 22.01
N TRP A 167 26.31 -3.21 23.04
CA TRP A 167 25.39 -4.31 23.38
C TRP A 167 24.40 -4.65 22.27
N ALA A 168 23.92 -3.64 21.54
CA ALA A 168 23.04 -3.86 20.40
C ALA A 168 23.72 -4.70 19.32
N VAL A 169 24.97 -4.36 18.99
CA VAL A 169 25.80 -5.08 18.01
C VAL A 169 26.12 -6.50 18.50
N LEU A 170 26.45 -6.65 19.79
CA LEU A 170 26.67 -7.98 20.39
C LEU A 170 25.39 -8.82 20.35
N SER A 171 24.24 -8.24 20.70
CA SER A 171 22.94 -8.92 20.70
C SER A 171 22.57 -9.45 19.32
N GLU A 172 22.77 -8.64 18.28
CA GLU A 172 22.56 -9.05 16.89
C GLU A 172 23.52 -10.18 16.49
N ASN A 173 24.80 -10.06 16.82
CA ASN A 173 25.83 -11.06 16.51
C ASN A 173 25.60 -12.42 17.19
N ILE A 174 24.97 -12.45 18.37
CA ILE A 174 24.61 -13.69 19.07
C ILE A 174 23.17 -14.16 18.75
N GLY A 175 22.46 -13.45 17.88
CA GLY A 175 21.08 -13.80 17.49
C GLY A 175 20.04 -13.58 18.59
N LEU A 176 20.32 -12.71 19.57
CA LEU A 176 19.41 -12.37 20.64
C LEU A 176 18.42 -11.29 20.17
N TRP A 177 17.20 -11.70 19.87
CA TRP A 177 16.10 -10.80 19.50
C TRP A 177 14.93 -10.94 20.46
N LEU A 178 14.66 -9.89 21.24
CA LEU A 178 13.52 -9.80 22.17
C LEU A 178 12.58 -8.68 21.71
N PRO A 179 11.35 -9.00 21.27
CA PRO A 179 10.38 -8.00 20.80
C PRO A 179 10.20 -6.87 21.82
N ALA A 180 10.06 -5.63 21.36
CA ALA A 180 9.54 -4.58 22.22
C ALA A 180 8.06 -4.85 22.49
N GLU A 181 7.59 -4.58 23.71
CA GLU A 181 6.17 -4.51 23.98
C GLU A 181 5.64 -3.25 23.30
N VAL A 182 5.10 -3.41 22.09
CA VAL A 182 4.50 -2.29 21.35
C VAL A 182 3.10 -2.12 21.91
N ILE A 183 2.96 -1.26 22.91
CA ILE A 183 1.65 -0.79 23.35
C ILE A 183 1.06 0.00 22.17
N HIS A 184 0.15 -0.63 21.43
CA HIS A 184 -0.61 0.05 20.39
C HIS A 184 -1.59 0.98 21.10
N GLN A 185 -1.16 2.19 21.41
CA GLN A 185 -2.10 3.27 21.64
C GLN A 185 -2.58 3.71 20.27
N GLU A 186 -3.73 3.16 19.87
CA GLU A 186 -4.48 3.67 18.74
C GLU A 186 -4.82 5.14 19.06
N HIS A 187 -4.09 6.04 18.41
CA HIS A 187 -4.36 7.46 18.53
C HIS A 187 -5.60 7.73 17.71
N ASP A 188 -6.74 7.84 18.38
CA ASP A 188 -8.00 8.18 17.74
C ASP A 188 -7.91 9.65 17.29
N ASP A 189 -7.38 9.86 16.08
CA ASP A 189 -7.29 11.15 15.41
C ASP A 189 -8.68 11.71 15.02
N LYS A 190 -9.76 11.06 15.48
CA LYS A 190 -11.16 11.37 15.23
C LYS A 190 -11.60 12.61 16.03
N PRO A 191 -12.19 13.61 15.36
CA PRO A 191 -12.85 14.70 16.07
C PRO A 191 -14.07 14.16 16.85
N GLU A 192 -14.19 14.52 18.13
CA GLU A 192 -15.36 14.16 18.95
C GLU A 192 -16.66 14.67 18.28
N GLY A 193 -17.54 13.74 17.89
CA GLY A 193 -18.89 14.05 17.41
C GLY A 193 -19.18 13.82 15.92
N GLU A 194 -18.24 13.29 15.13
CA GLU A 194 -18.52 12.84 13.75
C GLU A 194 -18.76 11.32 13.73
N GLU A 195 -20.02 10.93 13.53
CA GLU A 195 -20.36 9.60 12.99
C GLU A 195 -19.87 9.59 11.54
N GLU A 196 -18.94 8.71 11.18
CA GLU A 196 -18.67 8.48 9.76
C GLU A 196 -19.94 7.86 9.17
N PRO A 197 -20.58 8.44 8.14
CA PRO A 197 -21.12 7.57 7.14
C PRO A 197 -19.90 6.96 6.47
N GLU A 198 -19.61 5.69 6.76
CA GLU A 198 -18.87 4.83 5.83
C GLU A 198 -19.72 4.74 4.53
N GLU A 199 -19.87 5.85 3.82
CA GLU A 199 -20.44 5.87 2.49
C GLU A 199 -19.37 5.28 1.59
N GLU A 200 -19.35 3.95 1.51
CA GLU A 200 -18.58 3.22 0.51
C GLU A 200 -19.01 3.77 -0.86
N VAL A 201 -18.20 4.66 -1.43
CA VAL A 201 -18.57 5.45 -2.61
C VAL A 201 -18.58 4.52 -3.82
N LEU A 202 -19.77 4.28 -4.37
CA LEU A 202 -19.90 3.50 -5.59
C LEU A 202 -19.28 4.23 -6.79
N PRO A 203 -18.50 3.53 -7.64
CA PRO A 203 -17.92 4.14 -8.82
C PRO A 203 -19.00 4.49 -9.85
N GLY A 204 -18.86 5.66 -10.47
CA GLY A 204 -19.71 6.13 -11.56
C GLY A 204 -20.59 7.33 -11.18
N ARG A 205 -21.67 7.51 -11.94
CA ARG A 205 -22.64 8.59 -11.71
C ARG A 205 -23.47 8.30 -10.45
N PRO A 206 -23.96 9.32 -9.74
CA PRO A 206 -24.80 9.12 -8.58
C PRO A 206 -26.07 8.34 -8.94
N LEU A 207 -26.47 7.44 -8.04
CA LEU A 207 -27.68 6.64 -8.20
C LEU A 207 -28.93 7.51 -8.04
N PRO A 208 -29.89 7.47 -8.99
CA PRO A 208 -31.20 8.07 -8.81
C PRO A 208 -31.92 7.52 -7.57
N PRO A 209 -32.70 8.34 -6.82
CA PRO A 209 -33.43 7.87 -5.64
C PRO A 209 -34.42 6.73 -5.92
N GLU A 210 -35.01 6.71 -7.12
CA GLU A 210 -35.91 5.67 -7.62
C GLU A 210 -35.25 4.29 -7.72
N CYS A 211 -33.92 4.23 -7.72
CA CYS A 211 -33.16 2.98 -7.72
C CYS A 211 -33.20 2.27 -6.36
N HIS A 212 -33.53 2.98 -5.29
CA HIS A 212 -33.53 2.49 -3.91
C HIS A 212 -32.31 1.63 -3.61
N ALA A 213 -31.13 2.20 -3.89
CA ALA A 213 -29.88 1.47 -3.83
C ALA A 213 -29.49 1.19 -2.38
N GLU A 214 -29.14 -0.06 -2.13
CA GLU A 214 -28.64 -0.53 -0.86
C GLU A 214 -27.28 -1.20 -1.06
N LEU A 215 -26.30 -0.71 -0.29
CA LEU A 215 -25.01 -1.35 -0.17
C LEU A 215 -25.14 -2.67 0.59
N HIS A 216 -24.21 -3.59 0.27
CA HIS A 216 -24.12 -4.90 0.90
C HIS A 216 -25.42 -5.69 0.89
N THR A 217 -26.13 -5.66 -0.25
CA THR A 217 -27.44 -6.28 -0.40
C THR A 217 -27.48 -7.14 -1.65
N ASP A 218 -27.99 -8.36 -1.51
CA ASP A 218 -28.44 -9.18 -2.64
C ASP A 218 -29.94 -9.50 -2.47
N TYR A 219 -30.72 -9.18 -3.50
CA TYR A 219 -32.14 -9.54 -3.60
C TYR A 219 -32.31 -10.77 -4.48
N ASP A 220 -33.16 -11.69 -4.02
CA ASP A 220 -33.55 -12.87 -4.78
C ASP A 220 -34.61 -12.52 -5.84
N GLY A 221 -34.62 -13.27 -6.95
CA GLY A 221 -35.58 -13.08 -8.03
C GLY A 221 -35.24 -13.84 -9.30
N ALA A 222 -36.24 -14.01 -10.16
CA ALA A 222 -36.05 -14.66 -11.46
C ALA A 222 -35.28 -13.71 -12.39
N ALA A 223 -34.13 -14.14 -12.90
CA ALA A 223 -33.35 -13.35 -13.85
C ALA A 223 -34.15 -13.11 -15.14
N VAL A 224 -34.46 -11.84 -15.44
CA VAL A 224 -34.94 -11.40 -16.76
C VAL A 224 -33.77 -11.08 -17.69
N ARG A 225 -32.59 -10.80 -17.11
CA ARG A 225 -31.31 -10.75 -17.82
C ARG A 225 -30.18 -11.26 -16.93
N TRP A 226 -29.39 -12.19 -17.44
CA TRP A 226 -28.30 -12.84 -16.71
C TRP A 226 -27.07 -11.95 -16.64
N GLY A 227 -26.58 -11.70 -15.42
CA GLY A 227 -25.42 -10.83 -15.18
C GLY A 227 -24.10 -11.41 -15.68
N LEU A 228 -23.96 -12.75 -15.70
CA LEU A 228 -22.77 -13.44 -16.24
C LEU A 228 -22.36 -12.99 -17.65
N THR A 229 -23.32 -12.53 -18.45
CA THR A 229 -23.08 -12.04 -19.82
C THR A 229 -23.49 -10.58 -20.01
N TYR A 230 -23.91 -9.92 -18.94
CA TYR A 230 -24.42 -8.55 -19.00
C TYR A 230 -23.72 -7.66 -17.97
N HIS A 231 -22.78 -6.86 -18.48
CA HIS A 231 -21.94 -6.00 -17.66
C HIS A 231 -22.32 -4.53 -17.84
N LYS A 232 -22.16 -3.75 -16.77
CA LYS A 232 -22.36 -2.30 -16.74
C LYS A 232 -21.23 -1.62 -15.97
N GLU A 233 -20.84 -0.43 -16.40
CA GLU A 233 -19.70 0.29 -15.80
C GLU A 233 -19.99 0.80 -14.39
N SER A 234 -21.27 0.93 -14.01
CA SER A 234 -21.68 1.43 -12.70
C SER A 234 -23.00 0.82 -12.22
N ALA A 235 -23.22 0.89 -10.90
CA ALA A 235 -24.50 0.53 -10.28
C ALA A 235 -25.67 1.36 -10.84
N ALA A 236 -25.45 2.65 -11.10
CA ALA A 236 -26.44 3.53 -11.69
C ALA A 236 -26.85 3.09 -13.11
N ASP A 237 -25.92 2.59 -13.91
CA ASP A 237 -26.22 2.08 -15.24
C ASP A 237 -26.89 0.71 -15.20
N CYS A 238 -26.63 -0.08 -14.15
CA CYS A 238 -27.37 -1.31 -13.90
C CYS A 238 -28.82 -1.03 -13.52
N CYS A 239 -29.07 -0.10 -12.60
CA CYS A 239 -30.41 0.36 -12.26
C CYS A 239 -31.15 0.91 -13.49
N GLN A 240 -30.51 1.80 -14.27
CA GLN A 240 -31.12 2.34 -15.48
C GLN A 240 -31.47 1.23 -16.48
N ALA A 241 -30.62 0.23 -16.63
CA ALA A 241 -30.91 -0.92 -17.48
C ALA A 241 -32.13 -1.72 -17.00
N CYS A 242 -32.37 -1.80 -15.68
CA CYS A 242 -33.59 -2.40 -15.14
C CYS A 242 -34.83 -1.58 -15.53
N LEU A 243 -34.79 -0.27 -15.31
CA LEU A 243 -35.88 0.64 -15.67
C LEU A 243 -36.19 0.60 -17.17
N ASP A 244 -35.15 0.61 -18.01
CA ASP A 244 -35.29 0.51 -19.46
C ASP A 244 -35.89 -0.84 -19.86
N GLN A 245 -35.41 -1.95 -19.28
CA GLN A 245 -35.97 -3.27 -19.57
C GLN A 245 -37.46 -3.34 -19.17
N ALA A 246 -37.83 -2.80 -18.01
CA ALA A 246 -39.22 -2.76 -17.54
C ALA A 246 -40.12 -1.94 -18.49
N LYS A 247 -39.61 -0.84 -19.05
CA LYS A 247 -40.30 0.02 -20.00
C LYS A 247 -40.53 -0.64 -21.36
N TYR A 248 -39.54 -1.38 -21.86
CA TYR A 248 -39.57 -2.01 -23.20
C TYR A 248 -40.02 -3.48 -23.19
N ALA A 249 -40.34 -4.04 -22.02
CA ALA A 249 -40.83 -5.41 -21.89
C ALA A 249 -42.10 -5.64 -22.74
N LYS A 250 -42.12 -6.74 -23.49
CA LYS A 250 -43.27 -7.09 -24.33
C LYS A 250 -44.44 -7.60 -23.49
N PRO A 251 -45.68 -7.57 -24.01
CA PRO A 251 -46.81 -8.21 -23.34
C PRO A 251 -46.53 -9.68 -23.01
N GLY A 252 -46.61 -10.02 -21.73
CA GLY A 252 -46.32 -11.37 -21.21
C GLY A 252 -44.89 -11.60 -20.71
N GLU A 253 -43.97 -10.65 -20.93
CA GLU A 253 -42.63 -10.70 -20.32
C GLU A 253 -42.66 -10.13 -18.89
N LYS A 254 -41.80 -10.70 -18.04
CA LYS A 254 -41.55 -10.17 -16.70
C LYS A 254 -40.79 -8.86 -16.82
N LYS A 255 -41.32 -7.80 -16.22
CA LYS A 255 -40.66 -6.50 -16.12
C LYS A 255 -39.63 -6.54 -15.00
N CYS A 256 -38.44 -6.02 -15.24
CA CYS A 256 -37.44 -5.91 -14.19
C CYS A 256 -37.96 -5.02 -13.06
N ASN A 257 -37.82 -5.49 -11.82
CA ASN A 257 -38.08 -4.68 -10.63
C ASN A 257 -36.98 -4.78 -9.57
N ILE A 258 -35.94 -5.56 -9.84
CA ILE A 258 -34.79 -5.77 -8.96
C ILE A 258 -33.54 -5.70 -9.83
N TRP A 259 -32.54 -4.93 -9.40
CA TRP A 259 -31.22 -4.91 -10.02
C TRP A 259 -30.16 -5.28 -8.98
N VAL A 260 -29.18 -6.07 -9.37
CA VAL A 260 -28.03 -6.45 -8.51
C VAL A 260 -26.75 -6.23 -9.31
N TYR A 261 -25.81 -5.51 -8.72
CA TYR A 261 -24.57 -5.06 -9.35
C TYR A 261 -23.35 -5.50 -8.54
N CYS A 262 -22.30 -5.94 -9.23
CA CYS A 262 -21.02 -6.25 -8.60
C CYS A 262 -20.02 -5.08 -8.74
N PRO A 263 -19.80 -4.27 -7.69
CA PRO A 263 -18.81 -3.19 -7.70
C PRO A 263 -17.36 -3.68 -7.49
N SER A 264 -17.17 -4.85 -6.88
CA SER A 264 -15.84 -5.35 -6.49
C SER A 264 -14.98 -5.71 -7.70
N GLU A 265 -13.75 -5.20 -7.76
CA GLU A 265 -12.78 -5.51 -8.83
C GLU A 265 -12.36 -7.00 -8.82
N THR A 266 -12.37 -7.63 -7.65
CA THR A 266 -12.03 -9.05 -7.48
C THR A 266 -13.21 -9.99 -7.72
N GLY A 267 -14.38 -9.45 -8.07
CA GLY A 267 -15.62 -10.21 -8.23
C GLY A 267 -16.45 -10.28 -6.94
N CYS A 268 -17.64 -10.84 -7.08
CA CYS A 268 -18.63 -10.91 -6.00
C CYS A 268 -18.95 -12.37 -5.65
N TYR A 269 -19.09 -12.65 -4.35
CA TYR A 269 -19.41 -13.98 -3.88
C TYR A 269 -20.92 -14.26 -3.99
N SER A 270 -21.28 -15.42 -4.53
CA SER A 270 -22.63 -15.99 -4.53
C SER A 270 -22.52 -17.48 -4.22
N PRO A 271 -23.49 -18.09 -3.50
CA PRO A 271 -23.50 -19.53 -3.20
C PRO A 271 -23.96 -20.38 -4.40
N ASP A 272 -23.35 -20.17 -5.56
CA ASP A 272 -23.64 -20.95 -6.75
C ASP A 272 -22.35 -21.47 -7.42
N ILE A 273 -22.50 -22.14 -8.56
CA ILE A 273 -21.40 -22.79 -9.28
C ILE A 273 -20.58 -21.82 -10.14
N TYR A 274 -20.99 -20.56 -10.24
CA TYR A 274 -20.38 -19.57 -11.12
C TYR A 274 -19.37 -18.71 -10.38
N GLN A 275 -18.44 -18.15 -11.14
CA GLN A 275 -17.50 -17.14 -10.66
C GLN A 275 -17.96 -15.79 -11.15
N HIS A 276 -18.50 -14.97 -10.24
CA HIS A 276 -18.99 -13.65 -10.61
C HIS A 276 -17.88 -12.63 -10.67
N ARG A 277 -17.87 -11.86 -11.76
CA ARG A 277 -16.82 -10.87 -12.05
C ARG A 277 -17.30 -9.45 -11.77
N ASN A 278 -16.34 -8.53 -11.69
CA ASN A 278 -16.60 -7.10 -11.63
C ASN A 278 -17.57 -6.66 -12.73
N GLN A 279 -18.42 -5.68 -12.44
CA GLN A 279 -19.38 -5.08 -13.37
C GLN A 279 -20.57 -5.95 -13.79
N GLU A 280 -20.72 -7.16 -13.26
CA GLU A 280 -21.91 -7.96 -13.52
C GLU A 280 -23.18 -7.22 -13.09
N CYS A 281 -24.16 -7.16 -13.99
CA CYS A 281 -25.45 -6.52 -13.78
C CYS A 281 -26.58 -7.54 -13.97
N TRP A 282 -27.21 -7.93 -12.87
CA TRP A 282 -28.32 -8.86 -12.85
C TRP A 282 -29.63 -8.09 -12.85
N LEU A 283 -30.45 -8.32 -13.87
CA LEU A 283 -31.81 -7.79 -13.92
C LEU A 283 -32.76 -8.92 -13.53
N LYS A 284 -33.49 -8.73 -12.43
CA LYS A 284 -34.35 -9.76 -11.84
C LYS A 284 -35.79 -9.25 -11.72
N TYR A 285 -36.71 -10.21 -11.60
CA TYR A 285 -38.11 -9.99 -11.29
C TYR A 285 -38.59 -10.89 -10.15
N ALA A 286 -39.31 -10.30 -9.20
CA ALA A 286 -40.11 -11.02 -8.22
C ALA A 286 -41.41 -10.26 -7.93
N GLU A 287 -42.55 -10.97 -7.79
CA GLU A 287 -43.81 -10.33 -7.37
C GLU A 287 -43.68 -9.65 -6.00
N LYS A 288 -42.90 -10.27 -5.11
CA LYS A 288 -42.53 -9.73 -3.80
C LYS A 288 -41.02 -9.88 -3.64
N PRO A 289 -40.24 -8.81 -3.87
CA PRO A 289 -38.79 -8.82 -3.68
C PRO A 289 -38.44 -9.34 -2.29
N LYS A 290 -37.61 -10.39 -2.25
CA LYS A 290 -37.17 -11.02 -1.01
C LYS A 290 -35.68 -10.78 -0.84
N LEU A 291 -35.31 -10.25 0.32
CA LEU A 291 -33.92 -10.09 0.72
C LEU A 291 -33.27 -11.47 0.86
N ASN A 292 -32.13 -11.67 0.17
CA ASN A 292 -31.35 -12.89 0.26
C ASN A 292 -30.26 -12.72 1.33
N PHE A 293 -29.34 -11.79 1.11
CA PHE A 293 -28.27 -11.45 2.04
C PHE A 293 -28.19 -9.93 2.23
N LYS A 294 -27.83 -9.50 3.44
CA LYS A 294 -27.71 -8.10 3.82
C LYS A 294 -26.58 -7.92 4.83
N ASP A 295 -25.81 -6.85 4.65
CA ASP A 295 -24.69 -6.41 5.49
C ASP A 295 -23.57 -7.46 5.56
N SER A 296 -23.74 -8.48 6.41
CA SER A 296 -22.72 -9.50 6.66
C SER A 296 -23.29 -10.92 6.58
N TYR A 297 -22.45 -11.86 6.18
CA TYR A 297 -22.77 -13.29 6.26
C TYR A 297 -22.60 -13.77 7.70
N SER A 298 -23.59 -14.48 8.25
CA SER A 298 -23.52 -15.03 9.60
C SER A 298 -22.35 -16.01 9.75
N GLU A 299 -21.79 -16.13 10.96
CA GLU A 299 -20.71 -17.09 11.24
C GLU A 299 -21.11 -18.52 10.84
N SER A 300 -22.31 -18.96 11.24
CA SER A 300 -22.86 -20.26 10.86
C SER A 300 -22.95 -20.49 9.34
N TYR A 301 -23.20 -19.44 8.57
CA TYR A 301 -23.24 -19.52 7.12
C TYR A 301 -21.81 -19.64 6.54
N ARG A 302 -20.86 -18.89 7.08
CA ARG A 302 -19.45 -18.94 6.68
C ARG A 302 -18.76 -20.25 7.09
N ASP A 303 -19.18 -20.87 8.18
CA ASP A 303 -18.71 -22.21 8.59
C ASP A 303 -19.10 -23.28 7.56
N SER A 304 -20.31 -23.16 7.00
CA SER A 304 -20.80 -24.05 5.93
C SER A 304 -20.32 -23.62 4.53
N HIS A 305 -19.90 -22.36 4.37
CA HIS A 305 -19.40 -21.79 3.12
C HIS A 305 -18.08 -21.05 3.36
N PRO A 306 -16.94 -21.77 3.45
CA PRO A 306 -15.66 -21.17 3.85
C PRO A 306 -15.15 -20.07 2.92
N ASN A 307 -15.63 -20.03 1.68
CA ASN A 307 -15.28 -19.02 0.68
C ASN A 307 -16.13 -17.74 0.77
N ALA A 308 -17.16 -17.71 1.64
CA ALA A 308 -17.99 -16.54 1.83
C ALA A 308 -17.22 -15.43 2.57
N PRO A 309 -17.17 -14.21 2.01
CA PRO A 309 -16.55 -13.08 2.69
C PRO A 309 -17.33 -12.69 3.96
N LEU A 310 -16.79 -11.78 4.75
CA LEU A 310 -17.50 -11.26 5.93
C LEU A 310 -18.72 -10.41 5.51
N ILE A 311 -18.50 -9.53 4.54
CA ILE A 311 -19.49 -8.55 4.07
C ILE A 311 -20.07 -8.99 2.73
N VAL A 312 -21.36 -8.72 2.51
CA VAL A 312 -22.03 -8.98 1.23
C VAL A 312 -21.44 -8.05 0.17
N PRO A 313 -20.84 -8.58 -0.92
CA PRO A 313 -20.12 -7.74 -1.88
C PRO A 313 -21.02 -7.12 -2.96
N TRP A 314 -22.32 -7.40 -2.92
CA TRP A 314 -23.29 -6.94 -3.91
C TRP A 314 -23.92 -5.62 -3.50
N VAL A 315 -24.31 -4.84 -4.52
CA VAL A 315 -25.15 -3.65 -4.36
C VAL A 315 -26.42 -3.92 -5.13
N SER A 316 -27.57 -3.67 -4.53
CA SER A 316 -28.84 -3.90 -5.21
C SER A 316 -29.90 -2.91 -4.81
N GLY A 317 -30.99 -2.91 -5.57
CA GLY A 317 -32.13 -2.08 -5.27
C GLY A 317 -33.40 -2.62 -5.91
N VAL A 318 -34.52 -2.22 -5.34
CA VAL A 318 -35.85 -2.54 -5.83
C VAL A 318 -36.43 -1.29 -6.47
N VAL A 319 -36.78 -1.36 -7.74
CA VAL A 319 -37.44 -0.27 -8.44
C VAL A 319 -38.95 -0.50 -8.46
N SER A 320 -39.71 0.59 -8.41
CA SER A 320 -41.16 0.51 -8.58
C SER A 320 -41.48 0.16 -10.04
N ALA A 321 -42.21 -0.94 -10.24
CA ALA A 321 -42.50 -1.52 -11.56
C ALA A 321 -43.56 -0.76 -12.36
#